data_AF-A0A661IX77-F1
#
_entry.id   AF-A0A661IX77-F1
#
_cell.length_a   1.000
_cell.length_b   1.000
_cell.length_c   1.000
_cell.angle_alpha   90.00
_cell.angle_beta   90.00
_cell.angle_gamma   90.00
#
_symmetry.space_group_name_H-M   'P 1'
#
loop_
_entity.id
_entity.type
_entity.pdbx_description
1 polymer ?
#
loop_
_entity_poly.entity_id
_entity_poly.type
_entity_poly.pdbx_seq_one_letter_code
_entity_poly.pdbx_strand_id
1 'polypeptide(L)' 'MLIKDFARLVGVSEDTVINWEMRGRKPSQQSREKLTETLRRVFGKELGW' A
#
# COMPACT_ATOMS: atom_id res chain seq x y z
N MET A 1 8.71 1.08 -8.00
CA MET A 1 7.24 1.10 -8.19
C MET A 1 6.82 2.56 -8.25
N LEU A 2 6.04 2.99 -9.24
CA LEU A 2 5.52 4.36 -9.30
C LEU A 2 4.33 4.51 -8.34
N ILE A 3 4.08 5.72 -7.81
CA ILE A 3 2.95 6.02 -6.90
C ILE A 3 1.62 5.55 -7.49
N LYS A 4 1.43 5.75 -8.80
CA LYS A 4 0.25 5.28 -9.55
C LYS A 4 0.04 3.77 -9.50
N ASP A 5 1.12 3.01 -9.67
CA ASP A 5 1.04 1.54 -9.66
C ASP A 5 0.74 1.04 -8.25
N PHE A 6 1.35 1.67 -7.24
CA PHE A 6 1.08 1.35 -5.84
C PHE A 6 -0.37 1.67 -5.46
N ALA A 7 -0.85 2.86 -5.81
CA ALA A 7 -2.21 3.30 -5.56
C ALA A 7 -3.23 2.34 -6.17
N ARG A 8 -3.02 1.92 -7.42
CA ARG A 8 -3.84 0.90 -8.09
C ARG A 8 -3.78 -0.45 -7.39
N LEU A 9 -2.60 -0.88 -6.98
CA LEU A 9 -2.39 -2.17 -6.34
C LEU A 9 -3.10 -2.26 -4.99
N VAL A 10 -3.06 -1.19 -4.19
CA VAL A 10 -3.69 -1.09 -2.87
C VAL A 10 -5.18 -0.72 -2.94
N GLY A 11 -5.62 -0.18 -4.08
CA GLY A 11 -7.01 0.25 -4.30
C GLY A 11 -7.34 1.58 -3.61
N VAL A 12 -6.42 2.55 -3.68
CA VAL A 12 -6.58 3.93 -3.17
C VAL A 12 -6.18 4.94 -4.26
N SER A 13 -6.41 6.24 -4.02
CA SER A 13 -5.92 7.29 -4.93
C SER A 13 -4.43 7.57 -4.75
N GLU A 14 -3.81 8.14 -5.79
CA GLU A 14 -2.41 8.62 -5.73
C GLU A 14 -2.22 9.66 -4.61
N ASP A 15 -3.17 10.59 -4.44
CA ASP A 15 -3.17 11.55 -3.34
C ASP A 15 -3.18 10.89 -1.95
N THR A 16 -3.85 9.75 -1.82
CA THR A 16 -3.86 8.99 -0.56
C THR A 16 -2.46 8.48 -0.25
N VAL A 17 -1.75 7.96 -1.25
CA VAL A 17 -0.35 7.52 -1.14
C VAL A 17 0.57 8.69 -0.83
N ILE A 18 0.45 9.82 -1.54
CA ILE A 18 1.23 11.03 -1.29
C ILE A 18 1.04 11.53 0.15
N ASN A 19 -0.19 11.48 0.66
CA ASN A 19 -0.46 11.85 2.05
C ASN A 19 0.24 10.92 3.04
N TRP A 20 0.39 9.63 2.70
CA TRP A 20 1.11 8.65 3.52
C TRP A 20 2.62 8.89 3.52
N GLU A 21 3.20 9.06 2.35
CA GLU A 21 4.66 9.16 2.19
C GLU A 21 5.20 10.55 2.53
N MET A 22 4.51 11.61 2.11
CA MET A 22 5.03 12.97 2.18
C MET A 22 4.42 13.82 3.29
N ARG A 23 3.17 13.54 3.69
CA ARG A 23 2.44 14.38 4.66
C ARG A 23 2.30 13.75 6.04
N GLY A 24 2.97 12.62 6.29
CA GLY A 24 2.98 11.95 7.59
C GLY A 24 1.63 11.38 8.04
N ARG A 25 0.63 11.30 7.15
CA ARG A 25 -0.66 10.69 7.51
C ARG A 25 -0.52 9.18 7.49
N LYS A 26 -0.86 8.50 8.58
CA LYS A 26 -0.80 7.04 8.59
C LYS A 26 -1.99 6.44 7.82
N PRO A 27 -1.81 5.28 7.14
CA PRO A 27 -2.92 4.54 6.58
C PRO A 27 -3.93 4.15 7.67
N SER A 28 -5.21 4.19 7.32
CA SER A 28 -6.29 3.67 8.16
C SER A 28 -6.14 2.16 8.36
N GLN A 29 -6.84 1.58 9.33
CA GLN A 29 -6.80 0.14 9.56
C GLN A 29 -7.21 -0.66 8.31
N GLN A 30 -8.28 -0.27 7.63
CA GLN A 30 -8.71 -0.88 6.38
C GLN A 30 -7.64 -0.80 5.28
N SER A 31 -6.94 0.35 5.16
CA SER A 31 -5.84 0.48 4.21
C SER A 31 -4.65 -0.40 4.57
N ARG A 32 -4.36 -0.58 5.88
CA ARG A 32 -3.29 -1.49 6.34
C ARG A 32 -3.59 -2.94 6.01
N GLU A 33 -4.83 -3.40 6.22
CA GLU A 33 -5.24 -4.76 5.87
C GLU A 33 -5.07 -5.03 4.36
N LYS A 34 -5.51 -4.08 3.52
CA LYS A 34 -5.30 -4.16 2.07
C LYS A 34 -3.83 -4.15 1.68
N LEU A 35 -3.00 -3.34 2.36
CA LEU A 35 -1.55 -3.31 2.16
C LEU A 35 -0.93 -4.66 2.51
N THR A 36 -1.27 -5.24 3.66
CA THR A 36 -0.76 -6.54 4.10
C THR A 36 -1.14 -7.65 3.11
N GLU A 37 -2.41 -7.72 2.69
CA GLU A 37 -2.86 -8.72 1.72
C GLU A 37 -2.15 -8.56 0.37
N THR A 38 -2.02 -7.31 -0.09
CA THR A 38 -1.30 -6.98 -1.31
C THR A 38 0.17 -7.42 -1.25
N LEU A 39 0.86 -7.08 -0.16
CA LEU A 39 2.26 -7.44 0.05
C LEU A 39 2.44 -8.95 0.15
N ARG A 40 1.51 -9.67 0.80
CA ARG A 40 1.51 -11.13 0.83
C ARG A 40 1.35 -11.73 -0.56
N ARG A 41 0.44 -11.20 -1.37
CA ARG A 41 0.22 -11.70 -2.74
C ARG A 41 1.42 -11.47 -3.64
N VAL A 42 2.06 -10.30 -3.52
CA VAL A 42 3.17 -9.90 -4.41
C VAL A 42 4.52 -10.46 -3.93
N PHE A 43 4.76 -10.49 -2.62
CA PHE A 43 6.05 -10.80 -2.02
C PHE A 43 6.02 -11.97 -1.04
N GLY A 44 4.92 -12.74 -0.96
CA GLY A 44 4.74 -13.80 0.06
C GLY A 44 5.88 -14.81 0.10
N LYS A 45 6.47 -15.14 -1.05
CA LYS A 45 7.65 -16.03 -1.12
C LYS A 45 8.96 -15.40 -0.65
N GLU A 46 9.11 -14.07 -0.77
CA GLU A 46 10.32 -13.34 -0.36
C GLU A 46 10.30 -12.93 1.11
N LEU A 47 9.10 -12.72 1.67
CA LEU A 47 8.91 -12.28 3.05
C LEU A 47 8.74 -13.43 4.06
N GLY A 48 8.87 -14.69 3.61
CA GLY A 48 8.85 -15.88 4.48
C GLY A 48 7.48 -16.21 5.11
N TRP A 49 6.39 -15.86 4.41
CA TRP A 49 5.00 -16.16 4.83
C TRP A 49 4.48 -17.49 4.31
#